data_AF-A0A246MFR8-F1
#
_entry.id   AF-A0A246MFR8-F1
#
_cell.length_a   1.000
_cell.length_b   1.000
_cell.length_c   1.000
_cell.angle_alpha   90.00
_cell.angle_beta   90.00
_cell.angle_gamma   90.00
#
_symmetry.space_group_name_H-M   'P 1'
#
loop_
_entity.id
_entity.type
_entity.pdbx_description
1 polymer ?
#
loop_
_entity_poly.entity_id
_entity_poly.type
_entity_poly.pdbx_seq_one_letter_code
_entity_poly.pdbx_strand_id
1 'polypeptide(L)' 'MRAPLTDLDLRAMWRRLRMVGNFDALCPAARRAFECTANVWRDREPAPELPNVDGKRRAANDFD' A
#
# COMPACT_ATOMS: atom_id res chain seq x y z
N MET A 1 14.48 5.86 4.25
CA MET A 1 13.82 4.97 5.23
C MET A 1 12.40 5.49 5.41
N ARG A 2 11.34 4.74 5.02
CA ARG A 2 9.95 5.21 5.19
C ARG A 2 9.59 5.26 6.67
N ALA A 3 8.77 6.23 7.06
CA ALA A 3 8.30 6.34 8.43
C ALA A 3 7.60 5.04 8.88
N PRO A 4 7.78 4.60 10.13
CA PRO A 4 7.01 3.50 10.70
C PRO A 4 5.50 3.76 10.55
N LEU A 5 4.73 2.70 10.34
CA LEU A 5 3.27 2.79 10.35
C LEU A 5 2.78 3.12 11.77
N THR A 6 1.90 4.10 11.87
CA THR A 6 1.23 4.42 13.14
C THR A 6 0.11 3.41 13.42
N ASP A 7 -0.39 3.38 14.66
CA ASP A 7 -1.55 2.53 15.01
C ASP A 7 -2.79 2.88 14.16
N LEU A 8 -2.97 4.17 13.87
CA LEU A 8 -4.04 4.65 13.00
C LEU A 8 -3.90 4.09 11.57
N ASP A 9 -2.69 4.10 11.01
CA ASP A 9 -2.42 3.56 9.67
C ASP A 9 -2.68 2.05 9.64
N LEU A 10 -2.32 1.32 10.70
CA LEU A 10 -2.57 -0.12 10.81
C LEU A 10 -4.07 -0.41 10.87
N ARG A 11 -4.85 0.35 11.65
CA ARG A 11 -6.32 0.23 11.69
C ARG A 11 -6.97 0.56 10.35
N ALA A 12 -6.48 1.60 9.67
CA ALA A 12 -6.96 1.95 8.33
C ALA A 12 -6.65 0.82 7.33
N MET A 13 -5.46 0.26 7.37
CA MET A 13 -5.06 -0.86 6.52
C MET A 13 -5.88 -2.12 6.82
N TRP A 14 -6.18 -2.40 8.09
CA TRP A 14 -7.01 -3.53 8.50
C TRP A 14 -8.40 -3.48 7.84
N ARG A 15 -9.01 -2.28 7.83
CA ARG A 15 -10.29 -2.02 7.14
C ARG A 15 -10.15 -2.11 5.63
N ARG A 16 -9.09 -1.53 5.05
CA ARG A 16 -8.82 -1.55 3.60
C ARG A 16 -8.67 -2.97 3.07
N LEU A 17 -7.98 -3.82 3.82
CA LEU A 17 -7.80 -5.24 3.49
C LEU A 17 -9.01 -6.10 3.88
N ARG A 18 -10.09 -5.50 4.40
CA ARG A 18 -11.33 -6.17 4.82
C ARG A 18 -11.07 -7.33 5.78
N MET A 19 -10.08 -7.18 6.66
CA MET A 19 -9.79 -8.16 7.69
C MET A 19 -10.94 -8.22 8.69
N VAL A 20 -11.28 -9.43 9.13
CA VAL A 20 -12.40 -9.69 10.04
C VAL A 20 -11.89 -9.86 11.46
N GLY A 21 -12.66 -9.37 12.44
CA GLY A 21 -12.34 -9.46 13.86
C GLY A 21 -11.83 -8.15 14.46
N ASN A 22 -11.46 -8.19 15.74
CA ASN A 22 -11.01 -7.02 16.48
C ASN A 22 -9.47 -6.90 16.42
N PHE A 23 -8.99 -5.88 15.71
CA PHE A 23 -7.57 -5.54 15.63
C PHE A 23 -6.94 -5.30 17.02
N ASP A 24 -7.66 -4.67 17.94
CA ASP A 24 -7.16 -4.33 19.26
C ASP A 24 -7.01 -5.55 20.18
N ALA A 25 -7.68 -6.65 19.83
CA ALA A 25 -7.60 -7.93 20.55
C ALA A 25 -6.53 -8.87 19.98
N LEU A 26 -5.75 -8.44 18.98
CA LEU A 26 -4.68 -9.28 18.42
C LEU A 26 -3.61 -9.58 19.46
N CYS A 27 -3.17 -10.83 19.50
CA CYS A 27 -1.99 -11.18 20.25
C CYS A 27 -0.74 -10.50 19.64
N PRO A 28 0.33 -10.25 20.43
CA PRO A 28 1.50 -9.52 19.94
C PRO A 28 2.15 -10.11 18.68
N ALA A 29 2.17 -11.44 18.55
CA ALA A 29 2.70 -12.12 17.38
C ALA A 29 1.89 -11.84 16.11
N ALA A 30 0.55 -11.95 16.19
CA ALA A 30 -0.33 -11.66 15.07
C ALA A 30 -0.26 -10.17 14.66
N ARG A 31 -0.15 -9.27 15.65
CA ARG A 31 0.05 -7.85 15.41
C ARG A 31 1.34 -7.57 14.64
N ARG A 32 2.46 -8.19 15.02
CA ARG A 32 3.73 -8.09 14.29
C ARG A 32 3.65 -8.60 12.85
N ALA A 33 3.03 -9.75 12.64
CA ALA A 33 2.81 -10.29 11.30
C ALA A 33 1.96 -9.34 10.43
N PHE A 34 0.94 -8.73 11.04
CA PHE A 34 0.10 -7.75 10.36
C PHE A 34 0.87 -6.46 10.05
N GLU A 35 1.72 -5.95 10.96
CA GLU A 35 2.59 -4.80 10.70
C GLU A 35 3.49 -5.03 9.48
N CYS A 36 4.11 -6.21 9.35
CA CYS A 36 4.90 -6.57 8.17
C CYS A 36 4.03 -6.56 6.89
N THR A 37 2.85 -7.16 6.96
CA THR A 37 1.89 -7.21 5.84
C THR A 37 1.47 -5.80 5.40
N ALA A 38 1.12 -4.94 6.36
CA ALA A 38 0.72 -3.56 6.11
C ALA A 38 1.84 -2.74 5.47
N ASN A 39 3.10 -2.97 5.87
CA ASN A 39 4.26 -2.33 5.23
C ASN A 39 4.38 -2.73 3.76
N VAL A 40 4.32 -4.03 3.46
CA VAL A 40 4.38 -4.53 2.07
C VAL A 40 3.23 -3.98 1.22
N TRP A 41 2.02 -3.91 1.78
CA TRP A 41 0.86 -3.37 1.07
C TRP A 41 0.97 -1.87 0.82
N ARG A 42 1.48 -1.09 1.77
CA ARG A 42 1.79 0.33 1.58
C ARG A 42 2.85 0.54 0.47
N ASP A 43 3.78 -0.39 0.32
CA ASP A 43 4.79 -0.33 -0.74
C ASP A 43 4.25 -0.77 -2.10
N ARG A 44 3.18 -1.58 -2.11
CA ARG A 44 2.48 -2.03 -3.33
C ARG A 44 1.39 -1.09 -3.81
N GLU A 45 0.98 -0.11 -3.00
CA GLU A 45 0.02 0.90 -3.44
C GLU A 45 0.61 1.57 -4.69
N PRO A 46 0.03 1.34 -5.88
CA PRO A 46 0.67 1.72 -7.12
C PRO A 46 0.90 3.23 -7.06
N ALA A 47 2.12 3.66 -7.39
CA ALA A 47 2.33 5.04 -7.80
C ALA A 47 1.20 5.41 -8.76
N PRO A 48 0.58 6.61 -8.63
CA PRO A 48 -0.52 7.01 -9.50
C PRO A 48 -0.17 6.59 -10.92
N GLU A 49 -1.07 5.81 -11.56
CA GLU A 49 -0.83 5.21 -12.87
C GLU A 49 -0.10 6.24 -13.71
N LEU A 50 1.15 5.92 -14.08
CA LEU A 50 1.87 6.77 -15.02
C LEU A 50 0.92 6.94 -16.20
N PRO A 51 0.66 8.18 -16.66
CA PRO A 51 -0.26 8.41 -17.76
C PRO A 51 0.08 7.42 -18.86
N ASN A 52 -0.94 6.81 -19.47
CA ASN A 52 -0.77 5.76 -20.47
C ASN A 52 0.09 6.30 -21.63
N VAL A 53 1.41 6.24 -21.47
CA VAL A 53 2.36 6.80 -22.42
C VAL A 53 2.37 5.80 -23.54
N ASP A 54 1.73 6.15 -24.67
CA ASP A 54 1.90 5.40 -25.90
C ASP A 54 3.39 5.43 -26.25
N GLY A 55 4.08 4.32 -25.98
CA GLY A 55 5.51 4.16 -26.23
C GLY A 55 5.86 4.42 -27.70
N LYS A 56 4.91 4.25 -28.63
CA LYS A 56 5.10 4.57 -30.05
C LYS A 56 5.13 6.08 -30.29
N ARG A 57 4.24 6.86 -29.66
CA ARG A 57 4.26 8.34 -29.78
C ARG A 57 5.57 8.92 -29.24
N ARG A 58 6.06 8.41 -28.10
CA ARG A 58 7.33 8.88 -27.52
C ARG A 58 8.55 8.55 -28.40
N ALA A 59 8.57 7.37 -29.02
CA ALA A 59 9.63 7.01 -29.97
C ALA A 59 9.58 7.86 -31.24
N ALA A 60 8.41 8.37 -31.61
CA ALA A 60 8.21 9.27 -32.74
C ALA A 60 8.46 10.76 -32.42
N ASN A 61 8.83 11.11 -31.18
CA ASN A 61 8.87 12.51 -30.69
C ASN A 61 7.56 13.28 -30.93
N ASP A 62 6.44 12.58 -30.89
CA ASP A 62 5.11 13.17 -31.05
C ASP A 62 4.61 13.63 -29.66
N PHE A 63 4.56 14.94 -29.46
CA PHE A 63 4.20 15.61 -28.21
C PHE A 63 2.90 16.44 -28.31
N ASP A 64 2.14 16.27 -29.40
CA ASP A 64 0.92 17.03 -29.71
C ASP A 64 -0.35 16.43 -29.07
#